data_AF-A0A7X6XZZ8-F1
#
_entry.id   AF-A0A7X6XZZ8-F1
#
_cell.length_a   1.000
_cell.length_b   1.000
_cell.length_c   1.000
_cell.angle_alpha   90.00
_cell.angle_beta   90.00
_cell.angle_gamma   90.00
#
_symmetry.space_group_name_H-M   'P 1'
#
loop_
_entity.id
_entity.type
_entity.pdbx_description
1 polymer ?
#
loop_
_entity_poly.entity_id
_entity_poly.type
_entity_poly.pdbx_seq_one_letter_code
_entity_poly.pdbx_strand_id
1 'polypeptide(L)'
;MQRITLRKDWEEQVTPEETTKHREIIEKANQREYLLKREAEFLLKYDKKTRSCSDCGKSYEDIMSSGRAWMYATAPDRYGNDLNIGLFVRCFKCSLLHAVLTCGMPE
;
A
#
# COMPACT_ATOMS: atom_id res chain seq x y z
N MET A 1 2.35 4.64 16.10
CA MET A 1 1.63 3.75 15.16
C MET A 1 1.26 4.57 13.93
N GLN A 2 1.81 4.28 12.75
CA GLN A 2 1.46 5.04 11.53
C GLN A 2 0.05 4.66 11.08
N ARG A 3 -0.81 5.66 10.85
CA ARG A 3 -2.23 5.46 10.53
C ARG A 3 -2.41 5.36 9.01
N ILE A 4 -3.01 4.28 8.54
CA ILE A 4 -3.43 4.15 7.14
C ILE A 4 -4.58 5.13 6.87
N THR A 5 -4.53 5.82 5.73
CA THR A 5 -5.57 6.73 5.27
C THR A 5 -6.23 6.19 4.01
N LEU A 6 -7.57 6.09 4.03
CA LEU A 6 -8.37 5.73 2.87
C LEU A 6 -8.82 7.00 2.14
N ARG A 7 -9.07 6.88 0.83
CA ARG A 7 -9.74 7.94 0.07
C ARG A 7 -11.20 8.07 0.54
N LYS A 8 -11.80 9.24 0.33
CA LYS A 8 -13.16 9.53 0.83
C LYS A 8 -14.24 8.65 0.20
N ASP A 9 -14.06 8.34 -1.08
CA ASP A 9 -14.95 7.53 -1.93
C ASP A 9 -14.51 6.06 -1.99
N TRP A 10 -13.75 5.55 -1.00
CA TRP A 10 -13.16 4.21 -1.11
C TRP A 10 -14.23 3.11 -1.24
N GLU A 11 -15.39 3.26 -0.60
CA GLU A 11 -16.51 2.32 -0.66
C GLU A 11 -17.13 2.23 -2.06
N GLU A 12 -16.97 3.27 -2.89
CA GLU A 12 -17.43 3.29 -4.29
C GLU A 12 -16.42 2.61 -5.23
N GLN A 13 -15.16 2.42 -4.79
CA GLN A 13 -14.08 1.88 -5.61
C GLN A 13 -13.93 0.35 -5.49
N VAL A 14 -14.54 -0.26 -4.48
CA VAL A 14 -14.45 -1.69 -4.21
C VAL A 14 -15.81 -2.30 -3.88
N THR A 15 -16.01 -3.54 -4.31
CA THR A 15 -17.24 -4.27 -3.98
C THR A 15 -17.14 -4.96 -2.60
N PRO A 16 -18.27 -5.35 -1.99
CA PRO A 16 -18.26 -6.19 -0.79
C PRO A 16 -17.52 -7.51 -0.97
N GLU A 17 -17.58 -8.11 -2.17
CA GLU A 17 -16.86 -9.34 -2.51
C GLU A 17 -15.34 -9.08 -2.56
N GLU A 18 -14.89 -7.95 -3.13
CA GLU A 18 -13.48 -7.57 -3.10
C GLU A 18 -12.98 -7.38 -1.65
N THR A 19 -13.79 -6.75 -0.79
CA THR A 19 -13.46 -6.54 0.63
C THR A 19 -13.38 -7.86 1.40
N THR A 20 -14.31 -8.78 1.12
CA THR A 20 -14.32 -10.12 1.72
C THR A 20 -13.11 -10.92 1.27
N LYS A 21 -12.83 -10.93 -0.03
CA LYS A 21 -11.65 -11.59 -0.61
C LYS A 21 -10.35 -11.02 -0.07
N HIS A 22 -10.24 -9.72 0.10
CA HIS A 22 -9.09 -9.08 0.74
C HIS A 22 -8.85 -9.67 2.13
N ARG A 23 -9.90 -9.75 2.97
CA ARG A 23 -9.81 -10.31 4.32
C ARG A 23 -9.38 -11.78 4.31
N GLU A 24 -10.00 -12.60 3.48
CA GLU A 24 -9.67 -14.03 3.36
C GLU A 24 -8.22 -14.26 2.94
N ILE A 25 -7.72 -13.46 2.00
CA ILE A 25 -6.32 -13.54 1.56
C ILE A 25 -5.38 -13.25 2.73
N ILE A 26 -5.64 -12.17 3.49
CA ILE A 26 -4.81 -11.81 4.64
C ILE A 26 -4.83 -12.91 5.70
N GLU A 27 -6.01 -13.46 6.00
CA GLU A 27 -6.14 -14.56 6.97
C GLU A 27 -5.36 -15.80 6.53
N LYS A 28 -5.54 -16.24 5.28
CA LYS A 28 -4.81 -17.39 4.72
C LYS A 28 -3.31 -17.14 4.65
N ALA A 29 -2.88 -15.94 4.29
CA ALA A 29 -1.49 -15.56 4.23
C ALA A 29 -0.84 -15.57 5.62
N ASN A 30 -1.53 -15.07 6.65
CA ASN A 30 -1.04 -15.10 8.02
C ASN A 30 -0.90 -16.54 8.55
N GLN A 31 -1.80 -17.45 8.17
CA GLN A 31 -1.72 -18.86 8.59
C GLN A 31 -0.53 -19.61 7.97
N ARG A 32 -0.14 -19.25 6.74
CA ARG A 32 0.95 -19.94 6.01
C ARG A 32 2.26 -19.14 5.93
N GLU A 33 2.26 -17.90 6.41
CA GLU A 33 3.40 -16.96 6.44
C GLU A 33 3.97 -16.54 5.07
N TYR A 34 3.24 -16.77 3.97
CA TYR A 34 3.61 -16.31 2.64
C TYR A 34 2.40 -15.93 1.78
N LEU A 35 2.64 -15.25 0.66
CA LEU A 35 1.62 -14.91 -0.34
C LEU A 35 1.84 -15.64 -1.67
N LEU A 36 0.73 -16.01 -2.33
CA LEU A 36 0.78 -16.43 -3.73
C LEU A 36 0.81 -15.18 -4.62
N LYS A 37 1.47 -15.30 -5.77
CA LYS A 37 1.60 -14.18 -6.74
C LYS A 37 0.26 -13.52 -7.08
N ARG A 38 -0.78 -14.31 -7.37
CA ARG A 38 -2.12 -13.78 -7.71
C ARG A 38 -2.80 -13.06 -6.54
N GLU A 39 -2.50 -13.46 -5.31
CA GLU A 39 -3.04 -12.80 -4.12
C GLU A 39 -2.31 -11.48 -3.89
N ALA A 40 -0.98 -11.44 -4.04
CA ALA A 40 -0.21 -10.21 -3.98
C ALA A 40 -0.67 -9.19 -5.04
N GLU A 41 -0.88 -9.64 -6.29
CA GLU A 41 -1.43 -8.81 -7.36
C GLU A 41 -2.81 -8.24 -7.01
N PHE A 42 -3.68 -9.06 -6.41
CA PHE A 42 -4.99 -8.62 -5.95
C PHE A 42 -4.89 -7.59 -4.82
N LEU A 43 -4.11 -7.88 -3.77
CA LEU A 43 -3.93 -6.99 -2.63
C LEU A 43 -3.37 -5.63 -3.09
N LEU A 44 -2.35 -5.65 -3.94
CA LEU A 44 -1.77 -4.42 -4.47
C LEU A 44 -2.77 -3.61 -5.28
N LYS A 45 -3.60 -4.28 -6.10
CA LYS A 45 -4.65 -3.60 -6.88
C LYS A 45 -5.72 -3.01 -5.96
N TYR A 46 -6.16 -3.76 -4.95
CA TYR A 46 -7.10 -3.30 -3.94
C TYR A 46 -6.56 -2.05 -3.22
N ASP A 47 -5.27 -2.06 -2.89
CA ASP A 47 -4.61 -0.94 -2.21
C ASP A 47 -4.54 0.33 -3.04
N LYS A 48 -4.18 0.19 -4.32
CA LYS A 48 -4.12 1.30 -5.28
C LYS A 48 -5.47 1.98 -5.47
N LYS A 49 -6.58 1.22 -5.36
CA LYS A 49 -7.95 1.75 -5.45
C LYS A 49 -8.35 2.54 -4.21
N THR A 50 -8.01 2.04 -3.01
CA THR A 50 -8.66 2.44 -1.76
C THR A 50 -7.83 3.41 -0.91
N ARG A 51 -6.50 3.42 -1.04
CA ARG A 51 -5.62 4.21 -0.17
C ARG A 51 -5.26 5.59 -0.71
N SER A 52 -5.03 6.49 0.23
CA SER A 52 -4.42 7.82 0.02
C SER A 52 -3.20 8.00 0.92
N CYS A 53 -2.30 8.91 0.51
CA CYS A 53 -1.15 9.29 1.32
C CYS A 53 -1.62 9.93 2.63
N SER A 54 -1.10 9.46 3.76
CA SER A 54 -1.53 9.95 5.07
C SER A 54 -1.05 11.35 5.40
N ASP A 55 -0.07 11.88 4.64
CA ASP A 55 0.45 13.24 4.84
C ASP A 55 -0.16 14.22 3.84
N CYS A 56 -0.16 13.89 2.55
CA CYS A 56 -0.61 14.82 1.50
C CYS A 56 -2.02 14.53 0.94
N GLY A 57 -2.69 13.48 1.42
CA GLY A 57 -4.04 13.11 1.01
C GLY A 57 -4.20 12.57 -0.41
N LYS A 58 -3.16 12.67 -1.25
CA LYS A 58 -3.20 12.26 -2.65
C LYS A 58 -3.37 10.75 -2.80
N SER A 59 -4.22 10.35 -3.74
CA SER A 59 -4.43 8.95 -4.13
C SER A 59 -3.27 8.41 -4.95
N TYR A 60 -3.30 7.12 -5.27
CA TYR A 60 -2.33 6.51 -6.19
C TYR A 60 -2.37 7.18 -7.58
N GLU A 61 -3.55 7.45 -8.14
CA GLU A 61 -3.73 8.04 -9.47
C GLU A 61 -3.18 9.47 -9.53
N ASP A 62 -3.45 10.29 -8.51
CA ASP A 62 -2.93 11.66 -8.40
C ASP A 62 -1.41 11.69 -8.36
N ILE A 63 -0.81 10.74 -7.65
CA ILE A 63 0.63 10.65 -7.48
C ILE A 63 1.30 10.27 -8.79
N MET A 64 0.78 9.24 -9.48
CA MET A 64 1.26 8.82 -10.80
C MET A 64 1.16 9.96 -11.83
N SER A 65 0.03 10.67 -11.85
CA SER A 65 -0.19 11.82 -12.74
C SER A 65 0.79 12.97 -12.48
N SER A 66 1.29 13.08 -11.24
CA SER A 66 2.28 14.10 -10.84
C SER A 66 3.75 13.70 -11.08
N GLY A 67 4.00 12.56 -11.74
CA GLY A 67 5.35 12.03 -11.96
C GLY A 67 6.05 11.56 -10.68
N ARG A 68 5.30 11.32 -9.61
CA ARG A 68 5.81 10.83 -8.32
C ARG A 68 5.40 9.37 -8.15
N ALA A 69 6.08 8.68 -7.24
CA ALA A 69 5.81 7.27 -6.95
C ALA A 69 5.35 7.04 -5.50
N TRP A 70 4.71 5.89 -5.30
CA TRP A 70 4.54 5.27 -4.00
C TRP A 70 5.67 4.29 -3.72
N MET A 71 6.02 4.12 -2.45
CA MET A 71 6.81 2.96 -2.03
C MET A 71 5.89 1.75 -1.92
N TYR A 72 6.35 0.61 -2.42
CA TYR A 72 5.62 -0.65 -2.35
C TYR A 72 5.92 -1.37 -1.05
N ALA A 73 4.87 -1.82 -0.36
CA ALA A 73 5.01 -2.77 0.74
C ALA A 73 5.20 -4.17 0.15
N THR A 74 6.16 -4.91 0.70
CA THR A 74 6.52 -6.26 0.25
C THR A 74 6.21 -7.33 1.29
N ALA A 75 6.03 -8.56 0.84
CA ALA A 75 5.97 -9.76 1.67
C ALA A 75 6.49 -10.98 0.89
N PRO A 76 7.00 -12.01 1.57
CA PRO A 76 7.62 -13.16 0.91
C PRO A 76 6.58 -14.06 0.22
N ASP A 77 7.00 -14.65 -0.89
CA ASP A 77 6.36 -15.81 -1.50
C ASP A 77 6.83 -17.13 -0.85
N ARG A 78 6.30 -18.27 -1.33
CA ARG A 78 6.67 -19.60 -0.82
C ARG A 78 8.17 -19.93 -0.95
N TYR A 79 8.88 -19.24 -1.84
CA TYR A 79 10.30 -19.44 -2.12
C TYR A 79 11.18 -18.36 -1.47
N GLY A 80 10.60 -17.44 -0.71
CA GLY A 80 11.31 -16.34 -0.06
C GLY A 80 11.58 -15.13 -0.96
N ASN A 81 10.97 -15.05 -2.15
CA ASN A 81 11.06 -13.86 -2.99
C ASN A 81 10.07 -12.80 -2.52
N ASP A 82 10.47 -11.53 -2.54
CA ASP A 82 9.58 -10.43 -2.20
C ASP A 82 8.56 -10.13 -3.29
N LEU A 83 7.28 -10.14 -2.92
CA LEU A 83 6.16 -9.71 -3.75
C LEU A 83 5.67 -8.34 -3.30
N ASN A 84 5.34 -7.47 -4.24
CA ASN A 84 4.64 -6.21 -3.94
C ASN A 84 3.18 -6.51 -3.62
N ILE A 85 2.75 -6.16 -2.41
CA ILE A 85 1.42 -6.52 -1.88
C ILE A 85 0.56 -5.31 -1.54
N GLY A 86 1.15 -4.11 -1.51
CA GLY A 86 0.45 -2.90 -1.17
C GLY A 86 1.32 -1.67 -1.31
N LEU A 87 0.81 -0.57 -0.80
CA LEU A 87 1.49 0.72 -0.74
C LEU A 87 1.80 1.03 0.73
N PHE A 88 2.93 1.70 0.97
CA PHE A 88 3.23 2.25 2.29
C PHE A 88 2.16 3.27 2.75
N VAL A 89 2.27 3.78 3.97
CA VAL A 89 1.33 4.78 4.52
C VAL A 89 1.53 6.17 3.90
N ARG A 90 2.74 6.45 3.43
CA ARG A 90 3.16 7.72 2.83
C ARG A 90 3.71 7.50 1.42
N CYS A 91 3.43 8.45 0.53
CA CYS A 91 4.04 8.44 -0.80
C CYS A 91 5.55 8.69 -0.70
N PHE A 92 6.30 8.36 -1.75
CA PHE A 92 7.75 8.45 -1.73
C PHE A 92 8.24 9.86 -1.39
N LYS A 93 7.61 10.89 -1.96
CA LYS A 93 7.95 12.29 -1.66
C LYS A 93 7.75 12.64 -0.18
N CYS A 94 6.60 12.31 0.40
CA CYS A 94 6.34 12.61 1.81
C CYS A 94 7.26 11.82 2.73
N SER A 95 7.63 10.60 2.33
CA SER A 95 8.59 9.78 3.06
C SER A 95 9.98 10.40 3.05
N LEU A 96 10.45 10.90 1.92
CA LEU A 96 11.73 11.64 1.82
C LEU A 96 11.71 12.91 2.67
N LEU A 97 10.67 13.74 2.56
CA LEU A 97 10.55 14.95 3.37
C LEU A 97 10.58 14.65 4.86
N HIS A 98 9.86 13.61 5.29
CA HIS A 98 9.90 13.19 6.67
C HIS A 98 11.29 12.73 7.09
N ALA A 99 11.98 11.92 6.27
CA ALA A 99 13.34 11.46 6.58
C ALA A 99 14.32 12.64 6.72
N VAL A 100 14.23 13.64 5.85
CA VAL A 100 15.05 14.87 5.95
C VAL A 100 14.76 15.61 7.26
N LEU A 101 13.48 15.78 7.61
CA LEU A 101 13.05 16.50 8.81
C LEU A 101 13.38 15.76 10.11
N THR A 102 13.35 14.42 10.13
CA THR A 102 13.56 13.64 11.36
C THR A 102 15.00 13.18 11.55
N CYS A 103 15.73 12.94 10.47
CA CYS A 103 17.09 12.42 10.56
C CYS A 103 18.17 13.51 10.44
N GLY A 104 17.78 14.76 10.18
CA GLY A 104 18.70 15.89 10.08
C GLY A 104 19.82 15.62 9.08
N MET A 105 19.57 15.86 7.78
CA MET A 105 20.72 15.91 6.87
C MET A 105 21.63 17.06 7.33
N PRO A 106 22.93 16.83 7.56
CA PRO A 106 23.86 17.93 7.72
C PRO A 106 23.83 18.74 6.42
N GLU A 107 23.85 20.06 6.59
CA GLU A 107 23.90 21.06 5.52
C GLU A 107 24.99 20.77 4.48
#